data_AF-A0A832SFU4-F1
#
_entry.id   AF-A0A832SFU4-F1
#
_cell.length_a   1.000
_cell.length_b   1.000
_cell.length_c   1.000
_cell.angle_alpha   90.00
_cell.angle_beta   90.00
_cell.angle_gamma   90.00
#
_symmetry.space_group_name_H-M   'P 1'
#
loop_
_entity.id
_entity.type
_entity.pdbx_description
1 polymer ?
#
loop_
_entity_poly.entity_id
_entity_poly.type
_entity_poly.pdbx_seq_one_letter_code
_entity_poly.pdbx_strand_id
1 'polypeptide(L)'
;MKKLAIFTIIVLIFGTVSPSLVDGAYAQNDPSILLRIAVQADKQIVNQLDRVYADQIPNNLQILYDKGHGAVSSLDESLPNDIEKAKQDFLLAMNSFMQISRIISQSSEKVVVVV
;
A
#
# COMPACT_ATOMS: atom_id res chain seq x y z
N MET A 1 6.29 -17.31 -18.55
CA MET A 1 6.74 -17.45 -17.14
C MET A 1 7.04 -16.12 -16.41
N LYS A 2 6.57 -14.95 -16.89
CA LYS A 2 6.71 -13.66 -16.17
C LYS A 2 5.48 -13.28 -15.32
N LYS A 3 4.31 -13.85 -15.62
CA LYS A 3 3.01 -13.49 -15.00
C LYS A 3 2.83 -14.11 -13.62
N LEU A 4 3.42 -15.28 -13.39
CA LEU A 4 3.42 -15.93 -12.07
C LEU A 4 4.21 -15.07 -11.07
N ALA A 5 5.39 -14.56 -11.46
CA ALA A 5 6.25 -13.78 -10.56
C ALA A 5 5.62 -12.48 -10.04
N ILE A 6 4.76 -11.80 -10.81
CA ILE A 6 4.13 -10.54 -10.37
C ILE A 6 3.00 -10.82 -9.36
N PHE A 7 2.18 -11.85 -9.64
CA PHE A 7 1.16 -12.29 -8.69
C PHE A 7 1.80 -12.88 -7.43
N THR A 8 2.92 -13.60 -7.57
CA THR A 8 3.71 -14.06 -6.43
C THR A 8 4.27 -12.89 -5.64
N ILE A 9 4.75 -11.78 -6.23
CA ILE A 9 5.21 -10.60 -5.47
C ILE A 9 4.06 -9.95 -4.70
N ILE A 10 2.87 -9.81 -5.30
CA ILE A 10 1.68 -9.26 -4.62
C ILE A 10 1.30 -10.15 -3.42
N VAL A 11 1.31 -11.47 -3.60
CA VAL A 11 0.96 -12.45 -2.55
C VAL A 11 2.10 -12.68 -1.55
N LEU A 12 3.37 -12.52 -1.92
CA LEU A 12 4.52 -12.73 -1.02
C LEU A 12 4.62 -11.58 -0.01
N ILE A 13 4.27 -10.36 -0.44
CA ILE A 13 4.40 -9.18 0.42
C ILE A 13 3.14 -8.93 1.26
N PHE A 14 1.94 -9.25 0.76
CA PHE A 14 0.74 -9.33 1.59
C PHE A 14 0.63 -10.66 2.36
N GLY A 15 1.34 -11.71 1.96
CA GLY A 15 1.24 -13.05 2.55
C GLY A 15 1.94 -13.20 3.90
N THR A 16 2.84 -12.28 4.26
CA THR A 16 3.35 -12.15 5.63
C THR A 16 2.48 -11.24 6.50
N VAL A 17 1.64 -10.39 5.89
CA VAL A 17 0.63 -9.56 6.56
C VAL A 17 -0.75 -10.10 6.23
N SER A 18 -1.03 -11.32 6.71
CA SER A 18 -2.36 -11.91 6.71
C SER A 18 -3.42 -10.84 7.02
N PRO A 19 -4.57 -10.80 6.31
CA PRO A 19 -5.67 -9.88 6.63
C PRO A 19 -6.15 -9.97 8.09
N SER A 20 -5.84 -11.08 8.77
CA SER A 20 -6.05 -11.30 10.20
C SER A 20 -5.04 -10.59 11.14
N LEU A 21 -4.01 -9.93 10.61
CA LEU A 21 -3.03 -9.13 11.38
C LEU A 21 -3.45 -7.66 11.51
N VAL A 22 -4.44 -7.23 10.72
CA VAL A 22 -5.15 -5.94 10.89
C VAL A 22 -6.25 -6.08 11.96
N ASP A 23 -6.33 -7.23 12.62
CA ASP A 23 -7.15 -7.40 13.81
C ASP A 23 -6.55 -6.61 14.97
N GLY A 24 -7.39 -6.06 15.85
CA GLY A 24 -7.03 -5.03 16.83
C GLY A 24 -5.88 -5.37 17.80
N ALA A 25 -5.40 -6.61 17.80
CA ALA A 25 -4.33 -7.15 18.63
C ALA A 25 -2.94 -6.52 18.36
N TYR A 26 -2.58 -6.19 17.11
CA TYR A 26 -1.26 -5.63 16.80
C TYR A 26 -1.15 -4.16 17.21
N ALA A 27 -2.20 -3.38 16.94
CA ALA A 27 -2.27 -1.97 17.32
C ALA A 27 -2.45 -1.75 18.84
N GLN A 28 -2.91 -2.77 19.58
CA GLN A 28 -3.06 -2.69 21.05
C GLN A 28 -1.74 -2.86 21.82
N ASN A 29 -0.76 -3.59 21.27
CA ASN A 29 0.47 -3.93 22.00
C ASN A 29 1.65 -2.99 21.67
N ASP A 30 1.81 -2.59 20.41
CA ASP A 30 2.82 -1.62 19.99
C ASP A 30 2.32 -0.84 18.76
N PRO A 31 1.73 0.35 18.95
CA PRO A 31 1.21 1.17 17.86
C PRO A 31 2.25 1.51 16.79
N SER A 32 3.55 1.47 17.09
CA SER A 32 4.63 1.73 16.13
C SER A 32 4.71 0.67 15.03
N ILE A 33 4.11 -0.52 15.21
CA ILE A 33 4.04 -1.54 14.17
C ILE A 33 3.21 -1.07 12.97
N LEU A 34 2.17 -0.27 13.20
CA LEU A 34 1.33 0.29 12.14
C LEU A 34 2.17 1.19 11.23
N LEU A 35 2.98 2.06 11.83
CA LEU A 35 3.88 2.95 11.09
C LEU A 35 4.89 2.15 10.26
N ARG A 36 5.50 1.11 10.84
CA ARG A 36 6.46 0.25 10.12
C ARG A 36 5.84 -0.41 8.90
N ILE A 37 4.63 -0.97 9.04
CA ILE A 37 3.89 -1.58 7.93
C ILE A 37 3.57 -0.53 6.88
N ALA A 38 3.10 0.65 7.29
CA ALA A 38 2.72 1.72 6.38
C ALA A 38 3.90 2.26 5.57
N VAL A 39 5.04 2.50 6.21
CA VAL A 39 6.29 2.92 5.55
C VAL A 39 6.81 1.85 4.58
N GLN A 40 6.67 0.57 4.92
CA GLN A 40 7.07 -0.51 4.01
C GLN A 40 6.15 -0.59 2.78
N ALA A 41 4.84 -0.42 2.96
CA ALA A 41 3.88 -0.39 1.88
C ALA A 41 4.10 0.81 0.95
N ASP A 42 4.35 2.00 1.51
CA ASP A 42 4.64 3.21 0.75
C ASP A 42 5.84 3.01 -0.19
N LYS A 43 6.97 2.52 0.34
CA LYS A 43 8.16 2.18 -0.47
C LYS A 43 7.86 1.20 -1.59
N GLN A 44 7.00 0.21 -1.34
CA GLN A 44 6.64 -0.76 -2.37
C GLN A 44 5.76 -0.16 -3.46
N ILE A 45 4.86 0.75 -3.11
CA ILE A 45 4.03 1.45 -4.08
C ILE A 45 4.89 2.34 -4.97
N VAL A 46 5.85 3.09 -4.42
CA VAL A 46 6.82 3.86 -5.21
C VAL A 46 7.54 2.94 -6.21
N ASN A 47 8.09 1.82 -5.72
CA ASN A 47 8.75 0.86 -6.60
C ASN A 47 7.82 0.27 -7.68
N GLN A 48 6.53 0.06 -7.39
CA GLN A 48 5.56 -0.41 -8.38
C GLN A 48 5.25 0.68 -9.43
N LEU A 49 5.08 1.93 -8.99
CA LEU A 49 4.82 3.07 -9.86
C LEU A 49 6.01 3.31 -10.80
N ASP A 50 7.22 3.41 -10.26
CA ASP A 50 8.46 3.62 -11.02
C ASP A 50 8.68 2.50 -12.04
N ARG A 51 8.39 1.25 -11.67
CA ARG A 51 8.55 0.11 -12.56
C ARG A 51 7.57 0.10 -13.74
N VAL A 52 6.37 0.64 -13.55
CA VAL A 52 5.28 0.56 -14.54
C VAL A 52 5.22 1.81 -15.40
N TYR A 53 5.46 2.98 -14.81
CA TYR A 53 5.26 4.28 -15.42
C TYR A 53 6.53 5.12 -15.52
N ALA A 54 7.63 4.70 -14.88
CA ALA A 54 8.85 5.51 -14.73
C ALA A 54 8.49 6.92 -14.24
N ASP A 55 8.78 7.95 -15.02
CA ASP A 55 8.56 9.35 -14.64
C ASP A 55 7.15 9.87 -15.01
N GLN A 56 6.31 9.04 -15.64
CA GLN A 56 5.00 9.44 -16.18
C GLN A 56 3.83 8.80 -15.45
N ILE A 57 3.76 9.01 -14.13
CA ILE A 57 2.67 8.49 -13.29
C ILE A 57 1.35 9.19 -13.68
N PRO A 58 0.29 8.44 -14.03
CA PRO A 58 -1.04 8.99 -14.27
C PRO A 58 -1.56 9.81 -13.09
N ASN A 59 -2.19 10.97 -13.35
CA ASN A 59 -2.67 11.90 -12.32
C ASN A 59 -3.57 11.24 -11.27
N ASN A 60 -4.44 10.30 -11.67
CA ASN A 60 -5.30 9.57 -10.73
C ASN A 60 -4.51 8.67 -9.77
N LEU A 61 -3.39 8.08 -10.22
CA LEU A 61 -2.49 7.30 -9.36
C LEU A 61 -1.67 8.21 -8.46
N GLN A 62 -1.24 9.37 -8.96
CA GLN A 62 -0.54 10.36 -8.15
C GLN A 62 -1.40 10.89 -7.00
N ILE A 63 -2.67 11.22 -7.26
CA ILE A 63 -3.62 11.63 -6.21
C ILE A 63 -3.79 10.55 -5.14
N LEU A 64 -3.90 9.27 -5.54
CA LEU A 64 -3.99 8.16 -4.59
C LEU A 64 -2.68 7.98 -3.80
N TYR A 65 -1.54 8.17 -4.45
CA TYR A 65 -0.24 8.07 -3.82
C TYR A 65 -0.06 9.15 -2.77
N ASP A 66 -0.28 10.42 -3.13
CA ASP A 66 -0.16 11.57 -2.24
C ASP A 66 -1.10 11.43 -1.03
N LYS A 67 -2.32 10.93 -1.25
CA LYS A 67 -3.27 10.62 -0.17
C LYS A 67 -2.74 9.54 0.77
N GLY A 68 -2.18 8.46 0.24
CA GLY A 68 -1.64 7.36 1.03
C GLY A 68 -0.39 7.78 1.80
N HIS A 69 0.57 8.43 1.13
CA HIS A 69 1.81 8.93 1.70
C HIS A 69 1.56 10.01 2.77
N GLY A 70 0.62 10.93 2.52
CA GLY A 70 0.19 11.91 3.51
C GLY A 70 -0.42 11.25 4.76
N ALA A 71 -1.19 10.17 4.58
CA ALA A 71 -1.72 9.41 5.70
C ALA A 71 -0.62 8.66 6.48
N VAL A 72 0.45 8.17 5.84
CA VAL A 72 1.63 7.63 6.54
C VAL A 72 2.32 8.70 7.40
N SER A 73 2.46 9.91 6.86
CA SER A 73 3.04 11.04 7.61
C SER A 73 2.18 11.43 8.81
N SER A 74 0.86 11.53 8.61
CA SER A 74 -0.11 11.81 9.68
C SER A 74 -0.17 10.70 10.75
N LEU A 75 0.03 9.44 10.34
CA LEU A 75 0.17 8.30 11.24
C LEU A 75 1.40 8.44 12.14
N ASP A 76 2.56 8.82 11.59
CA ASP A 76 3.78 9.06 12.37
C ASP A 76 3.57 10.16 13.41
N GLU A 77 2.99 11.30 13.00
CA GLU A 77 2.69 12.43 13.87
C GLU A 77 1.70 12.10 15.00
N SER A 78 0.77 11.17 14.75
CA SER A 78 -0.25 10.78 15.72
C SER A 78 0.32 9.84 16.78
N LEU A 79 1.43 9.15 16.53
CA LEU A 79 1.99 8.21 17.48
C LEU A 79 2.96 8.87 18.48
N PRO A 80 2.96 8.45 19.76
CA PRO A 80 2.04 7.49 20.39
C PRO A 80 0.77 8.13 20.98
N ASN A 81 0.55 9.43 20.76
CA ASN A 81 -0.38 10.24 21.57
C ASN A 81 -1.85 10.08 21.17
N ASP A 82 -2.14 9.78 19.90
CA ASP A 82 -3.48 9.66 19.33
C ASP A 82 -3.61 8.34 18.55
N ILE A 83 -3.83 7.26 19.31
CA ILE A 83 -3.90 5.90 18.77
C ILE A 83 -5.12 5.69 17.85
N GLU A 84 -6.22 6.40 18.10
CA GLU A 84 -7.41 6.29 17.26
C GLU A 84 -7.17 6.94 15.90
N LYS A 85 -6.65 8.17 15.88
CA LYS A 85 -6.24 8.83 14.64
C LYS A 85 -5.17 8.04 13.90
N ALA A 86 -4.17 7.50 14.61
CA ALA A 86 -3.16 6.62 14.02
C ALA A 86 -3.79 5.41 13.30
N LYS A 87 -4.78 4.75 13.90
CA LYS A 87 -5.48 3.63 13.22
C LYS A 87 -6.24 4.08 11.98
N GLN A 88 -6.91 5.24 12.04
CA GLN A 88 -7.63 5.79 10.90
C GLN A 88 -6.69 6.14 9.75
N ASP A 89 -5.58 6.81 10.06
CA ASP A 89 -4.53 7.20 9.12
C ASP A 89 -3.86 5.96 8.49
N PHE A 90 -3.58 4.93 9.30
CA PHE A 90 -3.09 3.65 8.81
C PHE A 90 -4.06 3.01 7.79
N LEU A 91 -5.35 2.91 8.11
CA LEU A 91 -6.35 2.33 7.21
C LEU A 91 -6.49 3.15 5.92
N LEU A 92 -6.42 4.48 6.02
CA LEU A 92 -6.46 5.39 4.88
C LEU A 92 -5.27 5.17 3.93
N ALA A 93 -4.07 5.03 4.48
CA ALA A 93 -2.85 4.70 3.73
C ALA A 93 -3.01 3.35 3.03
N MET A 94 -3.38 2.30 3.78
CA MET A 94 -3.49 0.93 3.24
C MET A 94 -4.55 0.83 2.14
N ASN A 95 -5.68 1.51 2.29
CA ASN A 95 -6.73 1.51 1.29
C ASN A 95 -6.26 2.19 -0.01
N SER A 96 -5.58 3.33 0.10
CA SER A 96 -5.07 4.07 -1.07
C SER A 96 -4.02 3.25 -1.82
N PHE A 97 -3.06 2.65 -1.11
CA PHE A 97 -2.06 1.78 -1.69
C PHE A 97 -2.66 0.53 -2.35
N MET A 98 -3.66 -0.09 -1.72
CA MET A 98 -4.37 -1.23 -2.31
C MET A 98 -5.10 -0.86 -3.60
N GLN A 99 -5.70 0.34 -3.67
CA GLN A 99 -6.33 0.83 -4.90
C GLN A 99 -5.30 1.03 -6.02
N ILE A 100 -4.14 1.60 -5.72
CA ILE A 100 -3.04 1.76 -6.68
C ILE A 100 -2.62 0.39 -7.23
N SER A 101 -2.31 -0.58 -6.35
CA SER A 101 -1.91 -1.91 -6.79
C SER A 101 -2.98 -2.60 -7.65
N ARG A 102 -4.27 -2.41 -7.36
CA ARG A 102 -5.36 -2.94 -8.19
C ARG A 102 -5.39 -2.31 -9.58
N ILE A 103 -5.28 -0.98 -9.68
CA ILE A 103 -5.26 -0.27 -10.97
C ILE A 103 -4.07 -0.73 -11.82
N ILE A 104 -2.88 -0.82 -11.21
CA ILE A 104 -1.68 -1.31 -11.87
C ILE A 104 -1.89 -2.74 -12.37
N SER A 105 -2.40 -3.63 -11.52
CA SER A 105 -2.66 -5.03 -11.89
C SER A 105 -3.66 -5.14 -13.05
N GLN A 106 -4.77 -4.39 -13.02
CA GLN A 106 -5.80 -4.40 -14.06
C GLN A 106 -5.32 -3.80 -15.38
N SER A 107 -4.52 -2.73 -15.33
CA SER A 107 -3.92 -2.15 -16.54
C SER A 107 -2.96 -3.12 -17.23
N SER A 108 -2.25 -3.95 -16.45
CA SER A 108 -1.39 -5.02 -16.96
C SER A 108 -2.16 -6.18 -17.58
N GLU A 109 -3.38 -6.47 -17.12
CA GLU A 109 -4.24 -7.51 -17.70
C GLU A 109 -4.85 -7.11 -19.04
N LYS A 110 -5.26 -5.85 -19.21
CA LYS A 110 -5.88 -5.37 -20.46
C LYS A 110 -4.96 -5.41 -21.67
N VAL A 111 -3.64 -5.30 -21.49
CA VAL A 111 -2.66 -5.35 -22.60
C VAL A 111 -2.52 -6.76 -23.19
N VAL A 112 -3.04 -7.80 -22.53
CA VAL A 112 -2.86 -9.20 -22.95
C VAL A 112 -4.00 -9.71 -23.85
N VAL A 113 -5.15 -9.04 -23.91
CA VAL A 113 -6.32 -9.50 -24.70
C VAL A 113 -6.30 -8.89 -26.10
N VAL A 114 -5.20 -9.09 -26.84
CA VAL A 114 -5.16 -8.90 -28.29
C VAL A 114 -4.30 -10.02 -28.88
N VAL A 115 -4.87 -11.21 -29.03
CA VAL A 115 -4.37 -12.27 -29.91
C VAL A 115 -5.56 -12.98 -30.53
#